data_AF-A0A2E5ZQP4-F1
#
_entry.id   AF-A0A2E5ZQP4-F1
#
_cell.length_a   1.000
_cell.length_b   1.000
_cell.length_c   1.000
_cell.angle_alpha   90.00
_cell.angle_beta   90.00
_cell.angle_gamma   90.00
#
_symmetry.space_group_name_H-M   'P 1'
#
loop_
_entity.id
_entity.type
_entity.pdbx_description
1 polymer ?
#
loop_
_entity_poly.entity_id
_entity_poly.type
_entity_poly.pdbx_seq_one_letter_code
_entity_poly.pdbx_strand_id
1 'polypeptide(L)'
;MKQKKLQTKSKYDEFDMDNDGVVTDKEIAQHQEMMNQQLIEEKSDTQKRMAWVAMISMCVFALIPLLPFIPADRLSTLASLSDMLFLSQASIVGLYFGAQAYMAKR
;
A
#
# COMPACT_ATOMS: atom_id res chain seq x y z
N MET A 1 3.82 -47.28 -0.14
CA MET A 1 4.55 -46.29 0.68
C MET A 1 3.57 -45.78 1.74
N LYS A 2 3.94 -45.80 3.03
CA LYS A 2 3.04 -45.34 4.12
C LYS A 2 3.01 -43.81 4.11
N GLN A 3 1.86 -43.24 3.77
CA GLN A 3 1.61 -41.80 3.75
C GLN A 3 1.67 -41.27 5.19
N LYS A 4 2.53 -40.28 5.44
CA LYS A 4 2.67 -39.64 6.76
C LYS A 4 1.47 -38.73 6.97
N LYS A 5 0.66 -39.04 7.99
CA LYS A 5 -0.47 -38.22 8.43
C LYS A 5 0.01 -37.17 9.43
N LEU A 6 -0.49 -35.95 9.30
CA LEU A 6 -0.25 -34.81 10.17
C LEU A 6 -0.73 -35.11 11.59
N GLN A 7 0.01 -34.60 12.57
CA GLN A 7 -0.42 -34.61 13.97
C GLN A 7 -1.38 -33.45 14.20
N THR A 8 -2.48 -33.72 14.89
CA THR A 8 -3.49 -32.72 15.27
C THR A 8 -2.84 -31.53 16.00
N LYS A 9 -3.04 -30.29 15.49
CA LYS A 9 -2.37 -29.04 15.91
C LYS A 9 -0.93 -28.86 15.43
N SER A 10 -0.58 -29.40 14.27
CA SER A 10 0.70 -29.08 13.62
C SER A 10 0.68 -27.64 13.10
N LYS A 11 1.83 -26.95 13.09
CA LYS A 11 2.00 -25.64 12.42
C LYS A 11 1.59 -25.67 10.93
N TYR A 12 1.49 -26.87 10.37
CA TYR A 12 1.10 -27.12 8.99
C TYR A 12 -0.40 -27.39 8.80
N ASP A 13 -1.20 -27.50 9.87
CA ASP A 13 -2.68 -27.65 9.77
C ASP A 13 -3.31 -26.45 9.02
N GLU A 14 -2.71 -25.26 9.11
CA GLU A 14 -3.19 -24.05 8.40
C GLU A 14 -3.04 -24.14 6.86
N PHE A 15 -2.21 -25.07 6.38
CA PHE A 15 -1.95 -25.31 4.96
C PHE A 15 -2.72 -26.52 4.41
N ASP A 16 -3.38 -27.30 5.27
CA ASP A 16 -4.25 -28.42 4.90
C ASP A 16 -5.62 -27.86 4.47
N MET A 17 -5.80 -27.68 3.16
CA MET A 17 -6.98 -27.01 2.60
C MET A 17 -8.17 -27.97 2.48
N ASP A 18 -7.93 -29.28 2.37
CA ASP A 18 -8.97 -30.30 2.23
C ASP A 18 -9.25 -31.11 3.52
N ASN A 19 -8.49 -30.85 4.60
CA ASN A 19 -8.58 -31.53 5.90
C ASN A 19 -8.39 -33.05 5.82
N ASP A 20 -7.61 -33.53 4.85
CA ASP A 20 -7.30 -34.96 4.71
C ASP A 20 -6.17 -35.43 5.67
N GLY A 21 -5.52 -34.49 6.34
CA GLY A 21 -4.41 -34.72 7.26
C GLY A 21 -3.08 -34.93 6.56
N VAL A 22 -2.91 -34.54 5.29
CA VAL A 22 -1.67 -34.65 4.51
C VAL A 22 -1.47 -33.38 3.66
N VAL A 23 -0.69 -32.43 4.18
CA VAL A 23 -0.29 -31.25 3.41
C VAL A 23 0.55 -31.67 2.19
N THR A 24 0.01 -31.38 1.02
CA THR A 24 0.63 -31.65 -0.27
C THR A 24 1.35 -30.39 -0.79
N ASP A 25 2.43 -30.55 -1.57
CA ASP A 25 3.17 -29.44 -2.18
C ASP A 25 2.26 -28.48 -2.99
N LYS A 26 1.16 -29.01 -3.55
CA LYS A 26 0.14 -28.22 -4.23
C LYS A 26 -0.60 -27.26 -3.30
N GLU A 27 -0.94 -27.69 -2.09
CA GLU A 27 -1.65 -26.86 -1.12
C GLU A 27 -0.76 -25.77 -0.56
N ILE A 28 0.52 -26.06 -0.33
CA ILE A 28 1.52 -25.05 0.05
C ILE A 28 1.67 -24.00 -1.07
N ALA A 29 1.74 -24.44 -2.33
CA ALA A 29 1.82 -23.52 -3.47
C ALA A 29 0.57 -22.65 -3.62
N GLN A 30 -0.62 -23.23 -3.46
CA GLN A 30 -1.89 -22.49 -3.49
C GLN A 30 -1.99 -21.48 -2.34
N HIS A 31 -1.55 -21.85 -1.14
CA HIS A 31 -1.54 -20.95 0.01
C HIS A 31 -0.56 -19.77 -0.21
N GLN A 32 0.63 -20.04 -0.76
CA GLN A 32 1.58 -18.98 -1.13
C GLN A 32 1.02 -18.04 -2.20
N GLU A 33 0.35 -18.58 -3.21
CA GLU A 33 -0.28 -17.79 -4.27
C GLU A 33 -1.41 -16.92 -3.70
N MET A 34 -2.26 -17.48 -2.86
CA MET A 34 -3.34 -16.77 -2.17
C MET A 34 -2.80 -15.66 -1.27
N MET A 35 -1.74 -15.92 -0.49
CA MET A 35 -1.09 -14.92 0.35
C MET A 35 -0.51 -13.77 -0.48
N ASN A 36 0.15 -14.09 -1.60
CA ASN A 36 0.69 -13.06 -2.49
C ASN A 36 -0.41 -12.20 -3.12
N GLN A 37 -1.54 -12.81 -3.52
CA GLN A 37 -2.69 -12.08 -4.05
C GLN A 37 -3.27 -11.13 -2.99
N GLN A 38 -3.45 -11.60 -1.75
CA GLN A 38 -3.91 -10.76 -0.64
C GLN A 38 -2.98 -9.59 -0.37
N LEU A 39 -1.66 -9.80 -0.38
CA LEU A 39 -0.67 -8.73 -0.19
C LEU A 39 -0.72 -7.68 -1.31
N ILE A 40 -0.98 -8.08 -2.56
CA ILE A 40 -1.14 -7.15 -3.69
C ILE A 40 -2.42 -6.34 -3.52
N GLU A 41 -3.50 -6.99 -3.13
CA GLU A 41 -4.81 -6.37 -2.94
C GLU A 41 -4.78 -5.35 -1.79
N GLU A 42 -4.17 -5.72 -0.66
CA GLU A 42 -3.97 -4.84 0.50
C GLU A 42 -3.11 -3.61 0.15
N LYS A 43 -2.04 -3.80 -0.63
CA LYS A 43 -1.22 -2.69 -1.15
C LYS A 43 -2.02 -1.77 -2.07
N SER A 44 -2.86 -2.33 -2.95
CA SER A 44 -3.71 -1.55 -3.86
C SER A 44 -4.72 -0.68 -3.10
N ASP A 45 -5.39 -1.25 -2.10
CA ASP A 45 -6.37 -0.52 -1.31
C ASP A 45 -5.74 0.54 -0.42
N THR A 46 -4.56 0.27 0.13
CA THR A 46 -3.77 1.28 0.85
C THR A 46 -3.39 2.44 -0.08
N GLN A 47 -2.96 2.15 -1.32
CA GLN A 47 -2.67 3.18 -2.31
C GLN A 47 -3.91 4.00 -2.69
N LYS A 48 -5.08 3.38 -2.87
CA LYS A 48 -6.34 4.11 -3.13
C LYS A 48 -6.68 5.07 -1.99
N ARG A 49 -6.55 4.63 -0.74
CA ARG A 49 -6.81 5.49 0.44
C ARG A 49 -5.81 6.65 0.52
N MET A 50 -4.52 6.38 0.32
CA MET A 50 -3.47 7.40 0.29
C MET A 50 -3.72 8.43 -0.83
N ALA A 51 -4.10 7.96 -2.03
CA ALA A 51 -4.43 8.84 -3.15
C ALA A 51 -5.64 9.73 -2.86
N TRP A 52 -6.69 9.19 -2.25
CA TRP A 52 -7.87 9.98 -1.85
C TRP A 52 -7.53 11.07 -0.83
N VAL A 53 -6.76 10.74 0.20
CA VAL A 53 -6.32 11.72 1.21
C VAL A 53 -5.46 12.81 0.56
N ALA A 54 -4.52 12.42 -0.31
CA ALA A 54 -3.66 13.37 -1.02
C ALA A 54 -4.48 14.31 -1.94
N MET A 55 -5.41 13.78 -2.73
CA MET A 55 -6.29 14.60 -3.58
C MET A 55 -7.10 15.60 -2.75
N ILE A 56 -7.72 15.16 -1.65
CA ILE A 56 -8.46 16.05 -0.75
C ILE A 56 -7.52 17.13 -0.18
N SER A 57 -6.30 16.77 0.24
CA SER A 57 -5.36 17.75 0.78
C SER A 57 -4.93 18.80 -0.24
N MET A 58 -4.75 18.44 -1.52
CA MET A 58 -4.42 19.39 -2.58
C MET A 58 -5.59 20.34 -2.85
N CYS A 59 -6.82 19.82 -2.88
CA CYS A 59 -8.01 20.65 -3.03
C CYS A 59 -8.18 21.62 -1.86
N VAL A 60 -8.03 21.15 -0.61
CA VAL A 60 -8.09 22.02 0.57
C VAL A 60 -7.01 23.08 0.51
N PHE A 61 -5.78 22.70 0.19
CA PHE A 61 -4.65 23.63 0.11
C PHE A 61 -4.86 24.71 -0.96
N ALA A 62 -5.41 24.37 -2.12
CA ALA A 62 -5.74 25.33 -3.17
C ALA A 62 -6.86 26.31 -2.77
N LEU A 63 -7.74 25.92 -1.84
CA LEU A 63 -8.83 26.76 -1.34
C LEU A 63 -8.42 27.67 -0.17
N ILE A 64 -7.33 27.36 0.55
CA ILE A 64 -6.85 28.15 1.68
C ILE A 64 -6.62 29.62 1.30
N PRO A 65 -5.95 29.98 0.18
CA PRO A 65 -5.74 31.38 -0.22
C PRO A 65 -7.02 32.16 -0.54
N LEU A 66 -8.13 31.47 -0.86
CA LEU A 66 -9.43 32.10 -1.12
C LEU A 66 -10.19 32.48 0.17
N LEU A 67 -9.72 32.03 1.35
CA LEU A 67 -10.38 32.36 2.61
C LEU A 67 -10.17 33.84 2.97
N PRO A 68 -11.23 34.56 3.38
CA PRO A 68 -11.18 36.01 3.62
C PRO A 68 -10.33 36.43 4.83
N PHE A 69 -9.78 35.47 5.57
CA PHE A 69 -8.97 35.70 6.78
C PHE A 69 -7.46 35.82 6.48
N ILE A 70 -7.02 35.60 5.23
CA ILE A 70 -5.61 35.66 4.85
C ILE A 70 -5.30 37.01 4.18
N PRO A 71 -4.40 37.84 4.76
CA PRO A 71 -3.98 39.09 4.12
C PRO A 71 -3.26 38.84 2.80
N ALA A 72 -3.46 39.72 1.80
CA ALA A 72 -2.80 39.62 0.49
C ALA A 72 -1.26 39.57 0.59
N ASP A 73 -0.67 40.24 1.57
CA ASP A 73 0.78 40.21 1.82
C ASP A 73 1.28 38.81 2.23
N ARG A 74 0.42 37.99 2.87
CA ARG A 74 0.76 36.61 3.25
C ARG A 74 0.58 35.63 2.09
N LEU A 75 -0.20 35.97 1.05
CA LEU A 75 -0.38 35.10 -0.13
C LEU A 75 0.93 34.86 -0.87
N SER A 76 1.77 35.88 -1.03
CA SER A 76 3.07 35.74 -1.71
C SER A 76 3.99 34.77 -0.95
N THR A 77 4.09 34.90 0.37
CA THR A 77 4.89 33.99 1.20
C THR A 77 4.30 32.58 1.20
N LEU A 78 2.97 32.44 1.27
CA LEU A 78 2.30 31.16 1.16
C LEU A 78 2.59 30.51 -0.18
N ALA A 79 2.51 31.22 -1.31
CA ALA A 79 2.79 30.70 -2.64
C ALA A 79 4.22 30.14 -2.74
N SER A 80 5.23 30.87 -2.28
CA SER A 80 6.62 30.39 -2.30
C SER A 80 6.84 29.17 -1.40
N LEU A 81 6.21 29.14 -0.21
CA LEU A 81 6.25 27.96 0.66
C LEU A 81 5.49 26.76 0.06
N SER A 82 4.40 27.03 -0.66
CA SER A 82 3.59 26.04 -1.37
C SER A 82 4.42 25.32 -2.42
N ASP A 83 5.12 26.08 -3.28
CA ASP A 83 5.94 25.51 -4.35
C ASP A 83 7.03 24.60 -3.80
N MET A 84 7.72 25.03 -2.73
CA MET A 84 8.74 24.22 -2.07
C MET A 84 8.13 22.95 -1.44
N LEU A 85 6.95 23.07 -0.83
CA LEU A 85 6.24 21.96 -0.21
C LEU A 85 5.79 20.95 -1.28
N PHE A 86 5.18 21.40 -2.37
CA PHE A 86 4.75 20.53 -3.47
C PHE A 86 5.94 19.87 -4.17
N LEU A 87 7.04 20.59 -4.40
CA LEU A 87 8.25 20.02 -4.99
C LEU A 87 8.85 18.92 -4.10
N SER A 88 8.90 19.16 -2.78
CA SER A 88 9.38 18.17 -1.80
C SER A 88 8.49 16.93 -1.76
N GLN A 89 7.17 17.12 -1.71
CA GLN A 89 6.20 16.02 -1.71
C GLN A 89 6.28 15.20 -3.00
N ALA A 90 6.32 15.85 -4.16
CA ALA A 90 6.47 15.17 -5.46
C ALA A 90 7.75 14.34 -5.54
N SER A 91 8.86 14.82 -4.98
CA SER A 91 10.13 14.08 -4.94
C SER A 91 10.04 12.84 -4.07
N ILE A 92 9.47 12.93 -2.86
CA ILE A 92 9.32 11.79 -1.93
C ILE A 92 8.41 10.72 -2.55
N VAL A 93 7.28 11.16 -3.12
CA VAL A 93 6.31 10.29 -3.79
C VAL A 93 6.96 9.59 -4.99
N GLY A 94 7.65 10.35 -5.85
CA GLY A 94 8.35 9.82 -7.02
C GLY A 94 9.42 8.79 -6.65
N LEU A 95 10.19 9.03 -5.58
CA LEU A 95 11.22 8.12 -5.11
C LEU A 95 10.62 6.83 -4.52
N TYR A 96 9.52 6.94 -3.76
CA TYR A 96 8.82 5.79 -3.18
C TYR A 96 8.19 4.90 -4.25
N PHE A 97 7.42 5.49 -5.18
CA PHE A 97 6.80 4.73 -6.26
C PHE A 97 7.85 4.21 -7.27
N GLY A 98 8.91 4.97 -7.53
CA GLY A 98 10.04 4.52 -8.35
C GLY A 98 10.76 3.31 -7.74
N ALA A 99 11.02 3.34 -6.43
CA ALA A 99 11.61 2.20 -5.72
C ALA A 99 10.68 0.99 -5.73
N GLN A 100 9.37 1.18 -5.52
CA GLN A 100 8.39 0.09 -5.62
C GLN A 100 8.32 -0.52 -7.03
N ALA A 101 8.27 0.30 -8.08
CA ALA A 101 8.24 -0.17 -9.46
C ALA A 101 9.53 -0.94 -9.82
N TYR A 102 10.68 -0.48 -9.31
CA TYR A 102 11.95 -1.20 -9.47
C TYR A 102 11.94 -2.55 -8.76
N MET A 103 11.42 -2.61 -7.53
CA MET A 103 11.29 -3.86 -6.78
C MET A 103 10.28 -4.82 -7.40
N ALA A 104 9.19 -4.32 -7.98
CA ALA A 104 8.18 -5.15 -8.66
C ALA A 104 8.67 -5.73 -10.00
N LYS A 105 9.73 -5.17 -10.59
CA LYS A 105 10.36 -5.68 -11.82
C LYS A 105 11.42 -6.74 -11.54
N ARG A 106 11.91 -6.87 -10.31
CA ARG A 106 12.83 -7.94 -9.87
C ARG A 106 12.07 -9.14 -9.34
#